data_AF-A0A4Z1G1I6-F1
#
_entry.id   AF-A0A4Z1G1I6-F1
#
_cell.length_a   1.000
_cell.length_b   1.000
_cell.length_c   1.000
_cell.angle_alpha   90.00
_cell.angle_beta   90.00
_cell.angle_gamma   90.00
#
_symmetry.space_group_name_H-M   'P 1'
#
loop_
_entity.id
_entity.type
_entity.pdbx_description
1 polymer ?
#
loop_
_entity_poly.entity_id
_entity_poly.type
_entity_poly.pdbx_seq_one_letter_code
_entity_poly.pdbx_strand_id
1 'polypeptide(L)'
;MKSTIALSTLLAVVTATPFLKARTLNISAYKAVPTAPVRGAPAGNTATASTTYNPSSVAGAAIAAATSSVAIVNRRHKRSSCSGTCAVLAAGNGPSVNSPDTAVAFQADQNLADAALNAVTPPDYALVDGFQNVDAAAQSATYLTYISDSVTSYDPAICANACNNIQGCTSFNIFFERDPTVVPDTEDCPNPPSQTLIKCSLFGGLLDASSATNSGQWQADFQVVIAGSNAYNSVAPPGIPGYGGVQNFGTATVNAPANTTTYMGVEAFPQTQPYDPTVCAAACSAKSNPSCAFFVSFILFENGQNGVFTCTYFTVPYGADRANEIGQYDAQGNHYTIGHSFGFTVDSATAE
;
A
#
# COMPACT_ATOMS: atom_id res chain seq x y z
N MET A 1 13.41 -2.68 20.73
CA MET A 1 12.66 -3.96 20.77
C MET A 1 12.01 -4.16 19.41
N LYS A 2 12.32 -5.27 18.71
CA LYS A 2 11.69 -5.61 17.43
C LYS A 2 10.21 -5.92 17.71
N SER A 3 9.31 -5.04 17.29
CA SER A 3 7.86 -5.25 17.42
C SER A 3 7.35 -5.98 16.18
N THR A 4 6.98 -7.24 16.36
CA THR A 4 6.25 -8.01 15.34
C THR A 4 4.79 -7.61 15.41
N ILE A 5 4.28 -6.99 14.33
CA ILE A 5 2.86 -6.67 14.20
C ILE A 5 2.19 -7.90 13.58
N ALA A 6 1.37 -8.59 14.36
CA ALA A 6 0.37 -9.48 13.79
C ALA A 6 -0.82 -8.61 13.37
N LEU A 7 -1.02 -8.43 12.06
CA LEU A 7 -2.20 -7.73 11.53
C LEU A 7 -3.46 -8.45 12.04
N SER A 8 -4.46 -7.68 12.46
CA SER A 8 -5.78 -8.20 12.84
C SER A 8 -6.43 -8.82 11.59
N THR A 9 -6.51 -10.14 11.53
CA THR A 9 -6.95 -10.89 10.34
C THR A 9 -8.45 -11.19 10.37
N LEU A 10 -9.29 -10.16 10.18
CA LEU A 10 -10.63 -10.42 9.65
C LEU A 10 -10.52 -10.67 8.15
N LEU A 11 -10.35 -11.94 7.78
CA LEU A 11 -10.47 -12.39 6.40
C LEU A 11 -11.93 -12.74 6.10
N ALA A 12 -12.42 -12.30 4.95
CA ALA A 12 -13.75 -12.66 4.46
C ALA A 12 -13.61 -13.69 3.34
N VAL A 13 -14.07 -14.92 3.60
CA VAL A 13 -14.00 -16.03 2.65
C VAL A 13 -15.40 -16.38 2.16
N VAL A 14 -15.55 -16.57 0.85
CA VAL A 14 -16.76 -17.14 0.26
C VAL A 14 -16.40 -18.37 -0.56
N THR A 15 -16.83 -19.54 -0.09
CA THR A 15 -16.69 -20.82 -0.79
C THR A 15 -17.62 -20.89 -2.00
N ALA A 16 -17.20 -21.63 -3.03
CA ALA A 16 -17.99 -21.80 -4.24
C ALA A 16 -19.12 -22.84 -4.05
N THR A 17 -20.28 -22.58 -4.66
CA THR A 17 -21.31 -23.58 -4.97
C THR A 17 -21.39 -23.73 -6.50
N PRO A 18 -21.95 -24.80 -7.06
CA PRO A 18 -22.11 -24.90 -8.51
C PRO A 18 -22.98 -23.74 -9.04
N PHE A 19 -22.55 -23.06 -10.10
CA PHE A 19 -23.26 -21.90 -10.66
C PHE A 19 -23.75 -22.17 -12.10
N LEU A 20 -25.02 -21.84 -12.34
CA LEU A 20 -25.70 -22.00 -13.64
C LEU A 20 -25.39 -20.88 -14.65
N LYS A 21 -24.71 -19.81 -14.23
CA LYS A 21 -24.30 -18.67 -15.07
C LYS A 21 -22.85 -18.27 -14.76
N ALA A 22 -22.21 -17.58 -15.71
CA ALA A 22 -20.88 -16.99 -15.52
C ALA A 22 -20.90 -16.13 -14.25
N ARG A 23 -19.89 -16.30 -13.40
CA ARG A 23 -19.91 -15.74 -12.05
C ARG A 23 -19.46 -14.29 -12.13
N THR A 24 -20.36 -13.38 -11.78
CA THR A 24 -19.98 -11.99 -11.50
C THR A 24 -19.10 -11.95 -10.25
N LEU A 25 -18.17 -10.98 -10.19
CA LEU A 25 -17.31 -10.75 -9.03
C LEU A 25 -18.11 -10.79 -7.72
N ASN A 26 -17.74 -11.66 -6.78
CA ASN A 26 -18.44 -11.70 -5.49
C ASN A 26 -17.91 -10.59 -4.55
N ILE A 27 -18.61 -9.45 -4.54
CA ILE A 27 -18.28 -8.28 -3.70
C ILE A 27 -18.71 -8.42 -2.23
N SER A 28 -19.38 -9.52 -1.82
CA SER A 28 -19.78 -9.68 -0.42
C SER A 28 -18.58 -9.85 0.50
N ALA A 29 -17.50 -10.48 0.01
CA ALA A 29 -16.24 -10.59 0.75
C ALA A 29 -15.62 -9.22 0.99
N TYR A 30 -15.61 -8.34 -0.02
CA TYR A 30 -15.17 -6.96 0.11
C TYR A 30 -16.00 -6.18 1.13
N LYS A 31 -17.33 -6.25 1.03
CA LYS A 31 -18.25 -5.53 1.94
C LYS A 31 -18.13 -5.95 3.41
N ALA A 32 -17.56 -7.13 3.67
CA ALA A 32 -17.30 -7.62 5.01
C ALA A 32 -15.98 -7.08 5.61
N VAL A 33 -15.12 -6.45 4.80
CA VAL A 33 -13.88 -5.83 5.26
C VAL A 33 -14.17 -4.43 5.82
N PRO A 34 -13.90 -4.17 7.11
CA PRO A 34 -14.08 -2.84 7.67
C PRO A 34 -13.06 -1.85 7.09
N THR A 35 -13.49 -0.61 6.89
CA THR A 35 -12.58 0.50 6.57
C THR A 35 -11.65 0.77 7.74
N ALA A 36 -10.36 0.87 7.47
CA ALA A 36 -9.30 1.17 8.40
C ALA A 36 -8.86 2.64 8.27
N PRO A 37 -8.38 3.26 9.37
CA PRO A 37 -7.87 4.62 9.31
C PRO A 37 -6.58 4.69 8.48
N VAL A 38 -6.47 5.74 7.67
CA VAL A 38 -5.28 6.05 6.90
C VAL A 38 -4.15 6.55 7.80
N ARG A 39 -2.91 6.24 7.43
CA ARG A 39 -1.69 6.73 8.08
C ARG A 39 -0.67 7.14 7.02
N GLY A 40 0.31 7.95 7.42
CA GLY A 40 1.45 8.35 6.58
C GLY A 40 2.67 8.61 7.46
N ALA A 41 3.75 9.11 6.86
CA ALA A 41 4.93 9.53 7.62
C ALA A 41 4.56 10.59 8.67
N PRO A 42 5.11 10.50 9.90
CA PRO A 42 4.97 11.56 10.89
C PRO A 42 5.76 12.80 10.46
N ALA A 43 5.38 13.97 10.97
CA ALA A 43 6.18 15.18 10.83
C ALA A 43 7.52 15.06 11.56
N GLY A 44 8.55 15.68 10.98
CA GLY A 44 9.94 15.65 11.42
C GLY A 44 10.64 14.31 11.27
N ASN A 45 11.94 14.31 11.55
CA ASN A 45 12.78 13.12 11.48
C ASN A 45 12.71 12.33 12.79
N THR A 46 11.55 11.70 13.03
CA THR A 46 11.38 10.79 14.19
C THR A 46 12.04 9.42 13.94
N ALA A 47 12.25 8.62 14.99
CA ALA A 47 12.72 7.25 14.78
C ALA A 47 11.69 6.46 13.96
N THR A 48 12.12 5.89 12.84
CA THR A 48 11.28 5.07 11.97
C THR A 48 10.67 3.90 12.75
N ALA A 49 9.36 3.94 12.97
CA ALA A 49 8.63 2.80 13.52
C ALA A 49 8.56 1.70 12.47
N SER A 50 9.36 0.64 12.64
CA SER A 50 9.29 -0.53 11.76
C SER A 50 8.03 -1.34 12.06
N THR A 51 7.05 -1.27 11.16
CA THR A 51 5.95 -2.24 11.11
C THR A 51 6.48 -3.50 10.44
N THR A 52 6.78 -4.55 11.22
CA THR A 52 7.19 -5.84 10.63
C THR A 52 5.95 -6.55 10.10
N TYR A 53 5.71 -6.46 8.79
CA TYR A 53 4.76 -7.33 8.09
C TYR A 53 5.26 -8.78 8.18
N ASN A 54 4.39 -9.70 8.61
CA ASN A 54 4.73 -11.11 8.72
C ASN A 54 3.81 -11.96 7.81
N PRO A 55 4.25 -12.28 6.58
CA PRO A 55 3.45 -13.03 5.61
C PRO A 55 3.06 -14.43 6.10
N SER A 56 3.90 -15.08 6.91
CA SER A 56 3.61 -16.42 7.44
C SER A 56 2.40 -16.42 8.40
N SER A 57 2.24 -15.35 9.18
CA SER A 57 1.07 -15.20 10.07
C SER A 57 -0.22 -14.97 9.30
N VAL A 58 -0.13 -14.23 8.19
CA VAL A 58 -1.27 -13.93 7.31
C VAL A 58 -1.66 -15.16 6.50
N ALA A 59 -0.67 -15.89 5.96
CA ALA A 59 -0.88 -17.19 5.33
C ALA A 59 -1.52 -18.18 6.30
N GLY A 60 -1.04 -18.26 7.55
CA GLY A 60 -1.65 -19.09 8.58
C GLY A 60 -3.11 -18.72 8.87
N ALA A 61 -3.46 -17.44 8.89
CA ALA A 61 -4.84 -16.98 9.06
C ALA A 61 -5.71 -17.27 7.83
N ALA A 62 -5.18 -17.10 6.61
CA ALA A 62 -5.86 -17.44 5.36
C ALA A 62 -6.15 -18.95 5.27
N ILE A 63 -5.18 -19.77 5.67
CA ILE A 63 -5.34 -21.23 5.78
C ILE A 63 -6.38 -21.58 6.85
N ALA A 64 -6.34 -20.94 8.02
CA ALA A 64 -7.30 -21.18 9.12
C ALA A 64 -8.72 -20.69 8.83
N ALA A 65 -8.89 -19.65 8.00
CA ALA A 65 -10.21 -19.18 7.56
C ALA A 65 -10.96 -20.23 6.72
N ALA A 66 -10.29 -21.26 6.22
CA ALA A 66 -10.90 -22.43 5.59
C ALA A 66 -11.61 -23.40 6.57
N THR A 67 -11.51 -23.20 7.90
CA THR A 67 -12.14 -24.07 8.92
C THR A 67 -12.80 -23.35 10.13
N SER A 68 -13.08 -22.03 10.05
CA SER A 68 -13.71 -21.17 11.09
C SER A 68 -12.92 -21.02 12.41
N SER A 69 -12.93 -19.94 13.21
CA SER A 69 -13.30 -18.51 13.12
C SER A 69 -12.48 -17.76 14.20
N VAL A 70 -12.16 -16.48 14.00
CA VAL A 70 -11.03 -15.76 14.66
C VAL A 70 -11.45 -14.85 15.85
N ALA A 71 -10.53 -14.63 16.80
CA ALA A 71 -10.67 -13.76 17.99
C ALA A 71 -9.97 -12.38 17.83
N ILE A 72 -10.47 -11.36 18.55
CA ILE A 72 -10.03 -9.94 18.49
C ILE A 72 -9.23 -9.56 19.74
N VAL A 73 -8.11 -8.83 19.58
CA VAL A 73 -7.43 -8.13 20.69
C VAL A 73 -7.00 -6.72 20.24
N ASN A 74 -7.43 -5.69 20.97
CA ASN A 74 -6.99 -4.31 20.83
C ASN A 74 -5.88 -3.98 21.84
N ARG A 75 -4.78 -3.31 21.43
CA ARG A 75 -3.90 -2.56 22.35
C ARG A 75 -3.27 -1.32 21.74
N ARG A 76 -3.10 -0.31 22.60
CA ARG A 76 -2.54 1.03 22.35
C ARG A 76 -1.01 1.07 22.37
N HIS A 77 -0.42 2.01 21.64
CA HIS A 77 1.00 2.38 21.72
C HIS A 77 1.29 3.42 22.80
N LYS A 78 2.50 3.33 23.38
CA LYS A 78 3.06 4.27 24.36
C LYS A 78 3.96 5.27 23.61
N ARG A 79 3.66 6.56 23.75
CA ARG A 79 4.43 7.67 23.18
C ARG A 79 5.76 7.81 23.95
N SER A 80 6.88 8.01 23.25
CA SER A 80 8.19 8.30 23.87
C SER A 80 8.23 9.74 24.42
N SER A 81 9.10 9.96 25.41
CA SER A 81 9.23 11.17 26.22
C SER A 81 9.49 12.45 25.42
N CYS A 82 8.93 13.57 25.89
CA CYS A 82 9.21 14.91 25.40
C CYS A 82 10.71 15.23 25.46
N SER A 83 11.23 15.79 24.37
CA SER A 83 12.53 16.46 24.35
C SER A 83 12.46 17.74 25.18
N GLY A 84 13.60 18.25 25.64
CA GLY A 84 13.67 19.55 26.33
C GLY A 84 13.20 20.70 25.43
N THR A 85 12.86 21.83 26.04
CA THR A 85 12.45 23.05 25.32
C THR A 85 13.49 23.43 24.26
N CYS A 86 13.03 23.70 23.03
CA CYS A 86 13.88 24.08 21.89
C CYS A 86 15.06 23.14 21.61
N ALA A 87 14.90 21.84 21.86
CA ALA A 87 15.95 20.87 21.57
C ALA A 87 16.25 20.78 20.07
N VAL A 88 17.53 20.74 19.73
CA VAL A 88 18.02 20.60 18.35
C VAL A 88 17.51 19.31 17.72
N LEU A 89 16.93 19.45 16.53
CA LEU A 89 16.47 18.32 15.71
C LEU A 89 17.61 17.82 14.81
N ALA A 90 17.47 16.58 14.32
CA ALA A 90 18.41 16.04 13.35
C ALA A 90 18.44 16.91 12.10
N ALA A 91 19.62 17.11 11.52
CA ALA A 91 19.77 17.96 10.35
C ALA A 91 18.94 17.47 9.16
N GLY A 92 18.40 18.42 8.41
CA GLY A 92 17.76 18.16 7.12
C GLY A 92 18.71 17.52 6.10
N ASN A 93 18.14 16.74 5.18
CA ASN A 93 18.82 16.08 4.06
C ASN A 93 18.45 16.70 2.70
N GLY A 94 17.67 17.78 2.67
CA GLY A 94 17.27 18.49 1.46
C GLY A 94 17.96 19.85 1.26
N PRO A 95 17.69 20.53 0.13
CA PRO A 95 18.21 21.86 -0.15
C PRO A 95 17.65 22.90 0.83
N SER A 96 18.42 23.94 1.14
CA SER A 96 17.97 25.03 2.02
C SER A 96 16.97 25.94 1.31
N VAL A 97 15.79 26.17 1.91
CA VAL A 97 14.76 27.10 1.42
C VAL A 97 14.41 28.08 2.54
N ASN A 98 15.14 29.19 2.62
CA ASN A 98 15.08 30.11 3.77
C ASN A 98 15.06 31.60 3.40
N SER A 99 14.76 31.93 2.14
CA SER A 99 14.74 33.32 1.65
C SER A 99 13.56 33.60 0.71
N PRO A 100 12.36 33.92 1.24
CA PRO A 100 12.04 34.05 2.66
C PRO A 100 11.74 32.70 3.32
N ASP A 101 12.10 32.52 4.60
CA ASP A 101 11.79 31.31 5.38
C ASP A 101 10.33 31.32 5.84
N THR A 102 9.42 30.92 4.94
CA THR A 102 7.98 30.80 5.20
C THR A 102 7.42 29.54 4.56
N ALA A 103 6.30 29.03 5.09
CA ALA A 103 5.61 27.88 4.49
C ALA A 103 5.18 28.14 3.03
N VAL A 104 4.67 29.34 2.74
CA VAL A 104 4.25 29.73 1.38
C VAL A 104 5.44 29.74 0.42
N ALA A 105 6.58 30.31 0.83
CA ALA A 105 7.77 30.33 -0.01
C ALA A 105 8.37 28.94 -0.20
N PHE A 106 8.26 28.06 0.80
CA PHE A 106 8.68 26.67 0.69
C PHE A 106 7.86 25.91 -0.37
N GLN A 107 6.53 26.04 -0.35
CA GLN A 107 5.65 25.41 -1.34
C GLN A 107 5.81 26.01 -2.74
N ALA A 108 6.15 27.29 -2.84
CA ALA A 108 6.39 27.97 -4.11
C ALA A 108 7.85 27.84 -4.61
N ASP A 109 8.72 27.08 -3.94
CA ASP A 109 10.12 26.98 -4.32
C ASP A 109 10.29 26.22 -5.65
N GLN A 110 10.86 26.90 -6.64
CA GLN A 110 11.01 26.35 -7.98
C GLN A 110 11.99 25.18 -8.02
N ASN A 111 13.01 25.12 -7.16
CA ASN A 111 13.96 24.01 -7.16
C ASN A 111 13.31 22.74 -6.62
N LEU A 112 12.46 22.84 -5.60
CA LEU A 112 11.67 21.71 -5.10
C LEU A 112 10.68 21.22 -6.16
N ALA A 113 10.00 22.16 -6.84
CA ALA A 113 9.08 21.83 -7.93
C ALA A 113 9.80 21.16 -9.11
N ASP A 114 10.93 21.71 -9.55
CA ASP A 114 11.74 21.17 -10.63
C ASP A 114 12.30 19.79 -10.29
N ALA A 115 12.71 19.55 -9.04
CA ALA A 115 13.16 18.23 -8.61
C ALA A 115 12.04 17.19 -8.76
N ALA A 116 10.80 17.53 -8.39
CA ALA A 116 9.64 16.65 -8.53
C ALA A 116 9.19 16.47 -10.00
N LEU A 117 9.16 17.55 -10.78
CA LEU A 117 8.73 17.52 -12.17
C LEU A 117 9.71 16.78 -13.09
N ASN A 118 11.01 16.90 -12.81
CA ASN A 118 12.07 16.26 -13.59
C ASN A 118 12.49 14.88 -13.03
N ALA A 119 11.86 14.41 -11.96
CA ALA A 119 12.18 13.12 -11.35
C ALA A 119 11.97 11.97 -12.34
N VAL A 120 12.98 11.10 -12.45
CA VAL A 120 12.92 9.94 -13.34
C VAL A 120 12.10 8.83 -12.66
N THR A 121 11.12 8.30 -13.37
CA THR A 121 10.33 7.15 -12.90
C THR A 121 11.22 5.90 -12.85
N PRO A 122 11.31 5.19 -11.69
CA PRO A 122 12.11 3.97 -11.60
C PRO A 122 11.57 2.84 -12.49
N PRO A 123 12.42 1.92 -12.95
CA PRO A 123 11.97 0.70 -13.61
C PRO A 123 10.93 -0.05 -12.77
N ASP A 124 9.96 -0.67 -13.43
CA ASP A 124 8.85 -1.42 -12.81
C ASP A 124 7.91 -0.61 -11.91
N TYR A 125 8.02 0.72 -11.94
CA TYR A 125 7.07 1.65 -11.32
C TYR A 125 6.43 2.55 -12.37
N ALA A 126 5.25 3.06 -12.04
CA ALA A 126 4.55 4.11 -12.78
C ALA A 126 4.22 5.27 -11.83
N LEU A 127 4.44 6.50 -12.30
CA LEU A 127 3.96 7.70 -11.64
C LEU A 127 2.43 7.65 -11.54
N VAL A 128 1.91 7.98 -10.37
CA VAL A 128 0.47 8.03 -10.12
C VAL A 128 -0.10 9.28 -10.77
N ASP A 129 -1.12 9.09 -11.61
CA ASP A 129 -1.81 10.21 -12.27
C ASP A 129 -2.42 11.17 -11.24
N GLY A 130 -2.23 12.47 -11.47
CA GLY A 130 -2.63 13.53 -10.53
C GLY A 130 -1.80 13.62 -9.24
N PHE A 131 -0.68 12.89 -9.12
CA PHE A 131 0.18 12.89 -7.93
C PHE A 131 1.65 13.18 -8.29
N GLN A 132 1.87 14.22 -9.10
CA GLN A 132 3.19 14.76 -9.41
C GLN A 132 3.26 16.21 -8.92
N ASN A 133 4.31 16.55 -8.19
CA ASN A 133 4.56 17.89 -7.66
C ASN A 133 3.35 18.47 -6.90
N VAL A 134 2.74 17.67 -6.02
CA VAL A 134 1.60 18.13 -5.20
C VAL A 134 2.05 18.57 -3.81
N ASP A 135 1.24 19.40 -3.14
CA ASP A 135 1.52 19.98 -1.81
C ASP A 135 0.96 19.12 -0.66
N ALA A 136 0.95 17.81 -0.84
CA ALA A 136 0.52 16.86 0.17
C ALA A 136 1.26 15.53 0.04
N ALA A 137 1.60 14.94 1.19
CA ALA A 137 2.12 13.59 1.26
C ALA A 137 0.97 12.57 1.29
N ALA A 138 1.28 11.34 0.89
CA ALA A 138 0.32 10.26 0.83
C ALA A 138 -0.07 9.76 2.24
N GLN A 139 -1.35 9.43 2.42
CA GLN A 139 -1.82 8.60 3.52
C GLN A 139 -2.65 7.44 2.99
N SER A 140 -2.49 6.28 3.59
CA SER A 140 -3.28 5.08 3.25
C SER A 140 -3.36 4.13 4.45
N ALA A 141 -4.39 3.29 4.47
CA ALA A 141 -4.56 2.23 5.47
C ALA A 141 -3.39 1.21 5.43
N THR A 142 -2.75 1.07 4.27
CA THR A 142 -1.64 0.15 4.00
C THR A 142 -0.26 0.79 4.25
N TYR A 143 -0.18 1.95 4.90
CA TYR A 143 1.11 2.56 5.27
C TYR A 143 1.97 1.60 6.10
N LEU A 144 3.18 1.35 5.59
CA LEU A 144 4.15 0.42 6.18
C LEU A 144 5.12 1.18 7.09
N THR A 145 5.82 2.14 6.50
CA THR A 145 6.94 2.85 7.11
C THR A 145 7.37 4.04 6.24
N TYR A 146 8.38 4.78 6.67
CA TYR A 146 9.10 5.74 5.83
C TYR A 146 10.61 5.61 6.00
N ILE A 147 11.36 6.17 5.05
CA ILE A 147 12.81 6.39 5.16
C ILE A 147 13.14 7.87 4.94
N SER A 148 14.19 8.32 5.60
CA SER A 148 14.73 9.69 5.53
C SER A 148 16.24 9.65 5.61
N ASP A 149 16.79 8.90 6.57
CA ASP A 149 18.24 8.84 6.82
C ASP A 149 19.06 8.31 5.63
N SER A 150 18.49 7.42 4.80
CA SER A 150 19.14 6.90 3.59
C SER A 150 18.80 7.68 2.31
N VAL A 151 17.99 8.74 2.43
CA VAL A 151 17.56 9.57 1.31
C VAL A 151 18.51 10.76 1.23
N THR A 152 19.39 10.78 0.24
CA THR A 152 20.43 11.82 0.10
C THR A 152 20.09 12.87 -0.95
N SER A 153 19.07 12.62 -1.77
CA SER A 153 18.58 13.49 -2.83
C SER A 153 17.12 13.13 -3.15
N TYR A 154 16.46 14.00 -3.92
CA TYR A 154 15.15 13.69 -4.49
C TYR A 154 15.31 12.72 -5.67
N ASP A 155 15.48 11.44 -5.35
CA ASP A 155 15.63 10.37 -6.34
C ASP A 155 14.63 9.24 -6.02
N PRO A 156 13.56 9.09 -6.83
CA PRO A 156 12.59 8.00 -6.69
C PRO A 156 13.22 6.60 -6.66
N ALA A 157 14.40 6.39 -7.28
CA ALA A 157 15.08 5.10 -7.29
C ALA A 157 15.52 4.66 -5.88
N ILE A 158 15.85 5.60 -4.98
CA ILE A 158 16.16 5.29 -3.58
C ILE A 158 14.93 4.69 -2.90
N CYS A 159 13.76 5.32 -3.09
CA CYS A 159 12.52 4.84 -2.50
C CYS A 159 12.06 3.51 -3.11
N ALA A 160 12.19 3.34 -4.43
CA ALA A 160 11.89 2.09 -5.12
C ALA A 160 12.75 0.93 -4.59
N ASN A 161 14.07 1.14 -4.43
CA ASN A 161 14.96 0.14 -3.85
C ASN A 161 14.58 -0.21 -2.41
N ALA A 162 14.18 0.78 -1.60
CA ALA A 162 13.70 0.52 -0.25
C ALA A 162 12.39 -0.29 -0.26
N CYS A 163 11.46 0.06 -1.15
CA CYS A 163 10.19 -0.66 -1.31
C CYS A 163 10.41 -2.11 -1.77
N ASN A 164 11.24 -2.34 -2.78
CA ASN A 164 11.57 -3.67 -3.31
C ASN A 164 12.19 -4.61 -2.27
N ASN A 165 12.84 -4.06 -1.23
CA ASN A 165 13.42 -4.83 -0.13
C ASN A 165 12.42 -5.11 1.01
N ILE A 166 11.20 -4.57 0.94
CA ILE A 166 10.13 -4.79 1.91
C ILE A 166 9.05 -5.63 1.25
N GLN A 167 8.90 -6.86 1.74
CA GLN A 167 7.84 -7.74 1.28
C GLN A 167 6.46 -7.08 1.45
N GLY A 168 5.65 -7.12 0.39
CA GLY A 168 4.33 -6.51 0.33
C GLY A 168 4.33 -5.01 0.04
N CYS A 169 5.49 -4.34 -0.06
CA CYS A 169 5.52 -2.95 -0.52
C CYS A 169 5.23 -2.88 -2.02
N THR A 170 4.24 -2.08 -2.39
CA THR A 170 3.78 -1.94 -3.78
C THR A 170 3.73 -0.51 -4.26
N SER A 171 3.97 0.46 -3.39
CA SER A 171 4.03 1.87 -3.77
C SER A 171 4.85 2.69 -2.79
N PHE A 172 5.27 3.87 -3.24
CA PHE A 172 5.95 4.84 -2.40
C PHE A 172 5.57 6.27 -2.78
N ASN A 173 5.76 7.19 -1.85
CA ASN A 173 5.62 8.63 -2.05
C ASN A 173 6.89 9.34 -1.56
N ILE A 174 7.56 10.05 -2.45
CA ILE A 174 8.72 10.89 -2.15
C ILE A 174 8.31 12.36 -2.14
N PHE A 175 8.74 13.11 -1.12
CA PHE A 175 8.33 14.50 -0.94
C PHE A 175 9.34 15.29 -0.11
N PHE A 176 9.26 16.61 -0.23
CA PHE A 176 9.93 17.55 0.66
C PHE A 176 8.98 17.98 1.78
N GLU A 177 9.50 18.04 3.00
CA GLU A 177 8.82 18.54 4.18
C GLU A 177 9.62 19.73 4.74
N ARG A 178 8.91 20.83 5.02
CA ARG A 178 9.45 21.94 5.79
C ARG A 178 9.45 21.56 7.26
N ASP A 179 10.64 21.34 7.82
CA ASP A 179 10.83 20.88 9.19
C ASP A 179 11.56 21.95 10.02
N PRO A 180 11.29 22.13 11.32
CA PRO A 180 12.02 23.10 12.11
C PRO A 180 13.42 22.57 12.49
N THR A 181 14.38 23.47 12.72
CA THR A 181 15.74 23.11 13.17
C THR A 181 15.80 22.71 14.65
N VAL A 182 14.81 23.12 15.44
CA VAL A 182 14.63 22.77 16.86
C VAL A 182 13.17 22.44 17.11
N VAL A 183 12.86 21.70 18.18
CA VAL A 183 11.46 21.43 18.59
C VAL A 183 10.74 22.76 18.89
N PRO A 184 9.69 23.14 18.15
CA PRO A 184 8.99 24.40 18.39
C PRO A 184 8.34 24.42 19.78
N ASP A 185 8.43 25.57 20.44
CA ASP A 185 7.87 25.83 21.77
C ASP A 185 7.20 27.20 21.77
N THR A 186 6.01 27.33 22.36
CA THR A 186 5.19 28.55 22.26
C THR A 186 5.82 29.79 22.90
N GLU A 187 6.77 29.63 23.83
CA GLU A 187 7.37 30.74 24.56
C GLU A 187 8.80 31.02 24.06
N ASP A 188 9.63 29.98 23.97
CA ASP A 188 11.08 30.16 23.76
C ASP A 188 11.49 30.12 22.27
N CYS A 189 10.80 29.32 21.45
CA CYS A 189 11.07 29.18 20.02
C CYS A 189 9.79 28.85 19.22
N PRO A 190 8.83 29.79 19.13
CA PRO A 190 7.51 29.51 18.55
C PRO A 190 7.57 29.27 17.04
N ASN A 191 8.50 29.92 16.35
CA ASN A 191 8.74 29.74 14.92
C ASN A 191 10.26 29.73 14.64
N PRO A 192 10.94 28.60 14.90
CA PRO A 192 12.37 28.49 14.67
C PRO A 192 12.71 28.48 13.17
N PRO A 193 13.99 28.69 12.79
CA PRO A 193 14.44 28.53 11.41
C PRO A 193 14.07 27.15 10.85
N SER A 194 13.68 27.09 9.58
CA SER A 194 13.38 25.83 8.92
C SER A 194 14.60 25.15 8.31
N GLN A 195 14.42 23.87 8.05
CA GLN A 195 15.26 23.00 7.26
C GLN A 195 14.37 22.14 6.36
N THR A 196 14.97 21.53 5.34
CA THR A 196 14.26 20.68 4.40
C THR A 196 14.54 19.21 4.68
N LEU A 197 13.49 18.43 4.86
CA LEU A 197 13.55 16.97 4.93
C LEU A 197 13.00 16.35 3.64
N ILE A 198 13.75 15.44 3.05
CA ILE A 198 13.29 14.53 2.00
C ILE A 198 12.90 13.23 2.66
N LYS A 199 11.66 12.79 2.44
CA LYS A 199 11.13 11.53 2.96
C LYS A 199 10.60 10.65 1.83
N CYS A 200 10.77 9.35 1.97
CA CYS A 200 10.01 8.35 1.20
C CYS A 200 9.05 7.62 2.14
N SER A 201 7.74 7.81 1.99
CA SER A 201 6.74 6.94 2.61
C SER A 201 6.51 5.69 1.77
N LEU A 202 6.40 4.53 2.40
CA LEU A 202 6.27 3.22 1.75
C LEU A 202 4.93 2.58 2.14
N PHE A 203 4.22 2.02 1.17
CA PHE A 203 2.87 1.49 1.36
C PHE A 203 2.72 0.11 0.75
N GLY A 204 1.82 -0.68 1.35
CA GLY A 204 1.50 -2.01 0.91
C GLY A 204 0.35 -2.08 -0.10
N GLY A 205 -0.30 -0.97 -0.43
CA GLY A 205 -1.33 -0.89 -1.45
C GLY A 205 -1.00 0.18 -2.48
N LEU A 206 -1.76 0.20 -3.57
CA LEU A 206 -1.61 1.27 -4.57
C LEU A 206 -2.08 2.60 -4.02
N LEU A 207 -1.40 3.66 -4.45
CA LEU A 207 -1.77 5.05 -4.22
C LEU A 207 -2.52 5.59 -5.44
N ASP A 208 -3.35 6.60 -5.18
CA ASP A 208 -4.07 7.41 -6.16
C ASP A 208 -3.99 8.88 -5.75
N ALA A 209 -4.47 9.79 -6.61
CA ALA A 209 -4.46 11.23 -6.31
C ALA A 209 -5.18 11.57 -4.99
N SER A 210 -6.25 10.84 -4.63
CA SER A 210 -6.98 11.03 -3.37
C SER A 210 -6.18 10.61 -2.13
N SER A 211 -5.09 9.86 -2.30
CA SER A 211 -4.21 9.52 -1.19
C SER A 211 -3.40 10.73 -0.71
N ALA A 212 -3.34 11.83 -1.47
CA ALA A 212 -2.61 13.06 -1.14
C ALA A 212 -3.33 13.91 -0.06
N THR A 213 -3.39 13.42 1.18
CA THR A 213 -4.18 14.04 2.26
C THR A 213 -3.35 14.66 3.39
N ASN A 214 -2.05 14.38 3.47
CA ASN A 214 -1.19 14.97 4.49
C ASN A 214 -0.54 16.26 4.00
N SER A 215 -1.21 17.40 4.19
CA SER A 215 -0.67 18.73 3.83
C SER A 215 0.25 19.35 4.90
N GLY A 216 0.65 18.58 5.90
CA GLY A 216 1.43 19.07 7.04
C GLY A 216 0.56 19.50 8.23
N GLN A 217 1.15 20.26 9.15
CA GLN A 217 0.53 20.58 10.44
C GLN A 217 1.21 21.79 11.11
N TRP A 218 0.52 22.40 12.08
CA TRP A 218 1.11 23.42 12.95
C TRP A 218 1.80 22.80 14.16
N GLN A 219 2.96 23.35 14.53
CA GLN A 219 3.71 23.06 15.75
C GLN A 219 4.11 24.39 16.40
N ALA A 220 3.42 24.79 17.47
CA ALA A 220 3.42 26.20 17.91
C ALA A 220 3.10 27.14 16.72
N ASP A 221 3.91 28.16 16.47
CA ASP A 221 3.76 29.09 15.34
C ASP A 221 4.54 28.64 14.09
N PHE A 222 5.16 27.46 14.12
CA PHE A 222 5.82 26.87 12.96
C PHE A 222 4.85 26.02 12.15
N GLN A 223 4.72 26.33 10.86
CA GLN A 223 3.93 25.52 9.94
C GLN A 223 4.83 24.52 9.20
N VAL A 224 4.63 23.23 9.47
CA VAL A 224 5.13 22.13 8.64
C VAL A 224 4.24 22.03 7.42
N VAL A 225 4.84 22.06 6.24
CA VAL A 225 4.16 21.92 4.94
C VAL A 225 4.90 20.93 4.06
N ILE A 226 4.17 20.38 3.09
CA ILE A 226 4.71 19.45 2.08
C ILE A 226 4.81 20.19 0.74
N ALA A 227 5.86 19.91 -0.02
CA ALA A 227 6.07 20.39 -1.38
C ALA A 227 6.72 19.31 -2.25
N GLY A 228 6.60 19.43 -3.58
CA GLY A 228 7.28 18.56 -4.52
C GLY A 228 6.98 17.08 -4.28
N SER A 229 5.73 16.72 -4.02
CA SER A 229 5.35 15.34 -3.68
C SER A 229 5.02 14.52 -4.92
N ASN A 230 5.70 13.39 -5.12
CA ASN A 230 5.40 12.42 -6.18
C ASN A 230 5.04 11.05 -5.59
N ALA A 231 4.03 10.39 -6.14
CA ALA A 231 3.70 8.99 -5.78
C ALA A 231 3.92 8.04 -6.96
N TYR A 232 4.38 6.82 -6.65
CA TYR A 232 4.67 5.80 -7.65
C TYR A 232 4.13 4.45 -7.20
N ASN A 233 3.50 3.74 -8.14
CA ASN A 233 2.95 2.40 -7.95
C ASN A 233 3.79 1.38 -8.73
N SER A 234 4.04 0.22 -8.13
CA SER A 234 4.60 -0.92 -8.85
C SER A 234 3.66 -1.34 -9.97
N VAL A 235 4.21 -1.70 -11.13
CA VAL A 235 3.48 -2.29 -12.26
C VAL A 235 3.80 -3.76 -12.46
N ALA A 236 4.79 -4.29 -11.74
CA ALA A 236 5.21 -5.68 -11.80
C ALA A 236 4.77 -6.46 -10.55
N PRO A 237 4.30 -7.70 -10.72
CA PRO A 237 4.03 -8.58 -9.59
C PRO A 237 5.35 -9.16 -9.02
N PRO A 238 5.39 -9.51 -7.73
CA PRO A 238 6.52 -10.27 -7.21
C PRO A 238 6.55 -11.68 -7.80
N GLY A 239 7.74 -12.22 -8.04
CA GLY A 239 7.93 -13.63 -8.36
C GLY A 239 7.62 -14.51 -7.14
N ILE A 240 6.99 -15.66 -7.34
CA ILE A 240 6.59 -16.57 -6.26
C ILE A 240 7.17 -17.97 -6.54
N PRO A 241 7.99 -18.54 -5.65
CA PRO A 241 8.49 -19.89 -5.82
C PRO A 241 7.36 -20.93 -5.96
N GLY A 242 7.47 -21.82 -6.96
CA GLY A 242 6.46 -22.84 -7.27
C GLY A 242 5.26 -22.33 -8.05
N TYR A 243 5.29 -21.07 -8.49
CA TYR A 243 4.31 -20.50 -9.40
C TYR A 243 5.01 -19.80 -10.57
N GLY A 244 4.52 -20.09 -11.77
CA GLY A 244 5.00 -19.55 -13.02
C GLY A 244 3.86 -19.07 -13.91
N GLY A 245 4.22 -18.66 -15.13
CA GLY A 245 3.25 -18.16 -16.10
C GLY A 245 2.47 -16.95 -15.59
N VAL A 246 3.16 -16.01 -14.93
CA VAL A 246 2.51 -14.82 -14.36
C VAL A 246 1.92 -13.98 -15.49
N GLN A 247 0.61 -13.76 -15.43
CA GLN A 247 -0.13 -12.99 -16.43
C GLN A 247 -0.60 -11.68 -15.83
N ASN A 248 -0.30 -10.57 -16.50
CA ASN A 248 -0.84 -9.27 -16.14
C ASN A 248 -2.25 -9.12 -16.74
N PHE A 249 -3.24 -8.97 -15.87
CA PHE A 249 -4.64 -8.73 -16.25
C PHE A 249 -5.08 -7.28 -16.05
N GLY A 250 -4.21 -6.42 -15.52
CA GLY A 250 -4.45 -5.00 -15.36
C GLY A 250 -5.65 -4.72 -14.46
N THR A 251 -6.74 -4.28 -15.08
CA THR A 251 -8.00 -3.89 -14.42
C THR A 251 -9.11 -4.94 -14.58
N ALA A 252 -8.76 -6.17 -14.93
CA ALA A 252 -9.70 -7.27 -15.07
C ALA A 252 -9.28 -8.48 -14.21
N THR A 253 -10.23 -9.32 -13.86
CA THR A 253 -10.00 -10.63 -13.25
C THR A 253 -10.68 -11.72 -14.08
N VAL A 254 -10.44 -12.97 -13.71
CA VAL A 254 -10.95 -14.13 -14.44
C VAL A 254 -12.44 -14.34 -14.19
N ASN A 255 -13.19 -14.36 -15.29
CA ASN A 255 -14.58 -14.78 -15.31
C ASN A 255 -14.65 -16.29 -15.57
N ALA A 256 -14.97 -17.06 -14.52
CA ALA A 256 -15.07 -18.51 -14.62
C ALA A 256 -16.20 -18.92 -15.60
N PRO A 257 -15.95 -19.84 -16.55
CA PRO A 257 -16.99 -20.31 -17.46
C PRO A 257 -18.20 -20.89 -16.71
N ALA A 258 -19.41 -20.58 -17.20
CA ALA A 258 -20.64 -21.13 -16.65
C ALA A 258 -20.65 -22.67 -16.68
N ASN A 259 -21.37 -23.30 -15.75
CA ASN A 259 -21.51 -24.76 -15.65
C ASN A 259 -20.18 -25.51 -15.46
N THR A 260 -19.19 -24.88 -14.84
CA THR A 260 -17.93 -25.51 -14.44
C THR A 260 -17.80 -25.53 -12.92
N THR A 261 -17.00 -26.47 -12.41
CA THR A 261 -16.64 -26.59 -10.99
C THR A 261 -15.23 -26.07 -10.72
N THR A 262 -14.69 -25.26 -11.63
CA THR A 262 -13.28 -24.84 -11.59
C THR A 262 -13.03 -23.72 -10.61
N TYR A 263 -14.02 -22.85 -10.36
CA TYR A 263 -13.91 -21.77 -9.40
C TYR A 263 -14.03 -22.28 -7.97
N MET A 264 -13.04 -21.97 -7.12
CA MET A 264 -12.94 -22.52 -5.77
C MET A 264 -13.36 -21.52 -4.68
N GLY A 265 -13.37 -20.22 -4.97
CA GLY A 265 -13.74 -19.21 -3.98
C GLY A 265 -13.01 -17.88 -4.16
N VAL A 266 -13.46 -16.89 -3.38
CA VAL A 266 -12.80 -15.58 -3.21
C VAL A 266 -12.43 -15.41 -1.75
N GLU A 267 -11.33 -14.71 -1.52
CA GLU A 267 -10.84 -14.32 -0.22
C GLU A 267 -10.45 -12.84 -0.25
N ALA A 268 -11.09 -12.04 0.58
CA ALA A 268 -10.76 -10.63 0.78
C ALA A 268 -10.04 -10.45 2.12
N PHE A 269 -8.96 -9.67 2.10
CA PHE A 269 -8.09 -9.45 3.25
C PHE A 269 -8.44 -8.14 3.96
N PRO A 270 -8.04 -7.96 5.23
CA PRO A 270 -8.19 -6.67 5.91
C PRO A 270 -7.61 -5.53 5.07
N GLN A 271 -8.22 -4.35 5.11
CA GLN A 271 -7.74 -3.20 4.32
C GLN A 271 -6.29 -2.78 4.65
N THR A 272 -5.81 -3.11 5.84
CA THR A 272 -4.42 -2.87 6.25
C THR A 272 -3.42 -3.87 5.67
N GLN A 273 -3.90 -4.98 5.08
CA GLN A 273 -3.07 -6.03 4.51
C GLN A 273 -2.34 -5.50 3.25
N PRO A 274 -1.00 -5.59 3.22
CA PRO A 274 -0.25 -5.35 2.00
C PRO A 274 -0.65 -6.30 0.87
N TYR A 275 -0.58 -5.82 -0.36
CA TYR A 275 -0.67 -6.65 -1.55
C TYR A 275 0.54 -7.59 -1.59
N ASP A 276 0.32 -8.84 -1.18
CA ASP A 276 1.33 -9.88 -1.17
C ASP A 276 0.74 -11.18 -1.74
N PRO A 277 0.89 -11.43 -3.04
CA PRO A 277 0.42 -12.66 -3.69
C PRO A 277 0.92 -13.96 -3.07
N THR A 278 2.01 -13.95 -2.27
CA THR A 278 2.50 -15.16 -1.60
C THR A 278 1.51 -15.74 -0.59
N VAL A 279 0.62 -14.91 0.00
CA VAL A 279 -0.42 -15.42 0.89
C VAL A 279 -1.56 -16.08 0.10
N CYS A 280 -1.86 -15.61 -1.12
CA CYS A 280 -2.75 -16.33 -2.05
C CYS A 280 -2.13 -17.68 -2.44
N ALA A 281 -0.83 -17.71 -2.75
CA ALA A 281 -0.12 -18.93 -3.09
C ALA A 281 -0.19 -19.98 -1.96
N ALA A 282 0.02 -19.56 -0.71
CA ALA A 282 -0.11 -20.45 0.45
C ALA A 282 -1.55 -20.99 0.61
N ALA A 283 -2.55 -20.12 0.45
CA ALA A 283 -3.96 -20.52 0.51
C ALA A 283 -4.36 -21.43 -0.65
N CYS A 284 -3.84 -21.22 -1.86
CA CYS A 284 -4.03 -22.09 -3.02
C CYS A 284 -3.42 -23.47 -2.75
N SER A 285 -2.17 -23.54 -2.28
CA SER A 285 -1.50 -24.81 -1.94
C SER A 285 -2.20 -25.60 -0.82
N ALA A 286 -2.90 -24.92 0.09
CA ALA A 286 -3.67 -25.57 1.16
C ALA A 286 -5.02 -26.14 0.68
N LYS A 287 -5.54 -25.70 -0.48
CA LYS A 287 -6.80 -26.23 -1.02
C LYS A 287 -6.55 -27.58 -1.68
N SER A 288 -7.20 -28.61 -1.16
CA SER A 288 -7.17 -29.98 -1.67
C SER A 288 -8.59 -30.48 -1.94
N ASN A 289 -8.72 -31.38 -2.93
CA ASN A 289 -9.98 -32.03 -3.35
C ASN A 289 -11.14 -31.08 -3.76
N PRO A 290 -11.08 -30.46 -4.96
CA PRO A 290 -10.00 -30.51 -5.95
C PRO A 290 -8.80 -29.62 -5.55
N SER A 291 -7.60 -29.94 -6.07
CA SER A 291 -6.42 -29.12 -5.84
C SER A 291 -6.49 -27.80 -6.61
N CYS A 292 -5.99 -26.73 -6.00
CA CYS A 292 -5.83 -25.44 -6.68
C CYS A 292 -4.67 -25.52 -7.68
N ALA A 293 -4.90 -25.07 -8.92
CA ALA A 293 -3.89 -25.04 -9.97
C ALA A 293 -3.54 -23.61 -10.40
N PHE A 294 -4.39 -22.64 -10.03
CA PHE A 294 -4.27 -21.27 -10.47
C PHE A 294 -4.97 -20.32 -9.51
N PHE A 295 -4.42 -19.14 -9.31
CA PHE A 295 -5.10 -18.07 -8.59
C PHE A 295 -4.91 -16.72 -9.30
N VAL A 296 -5.85 -15.81 -9.07
CA VAL A 296 -5.71 -14.41 -9.46
C VAL A 296 -5.71 -13.57 -8.19
N SER A 297 -4.67 -12.76 -8.02
CA SER A 297 -4.61 -11.75 -6.98
C SER A 297 -4.84 -10.38 -7.58
N PHE A 298 -5.60 -9.53 -6.90
CA PHE A 298 -5.93 -8.18 -7.36
C PHE A 298 -6.31 -7.28 -6.19
N ILE A 299 -6.41 -5.99 -6.46
CA ILE A 299 -6.97 -5.01 -5.54
C ILE A 299 -8.36 -4.62 -6.06
N LEU A 300 -9.35 -4.75 -5.19
CA LEU A 300 -10.71 -4.34 -5.47
C LEU A 300 -10.98 -3.00 -4.81
N PHE A 301 -11.55 -2.06 -5.56
CA PHE A 301 -11.88 -0.72 -5.11
C PHE A 301 -13.38 -0.50 -5.13
N GLU A 302 -13.88 0.35 -4.25
CA GLU A 302 -15.25 0.88 -4.28
C GLU A 302 -15.20 2.36 -4.61
N ASN A 303 -15.84 2.76 -5.71
CA ASN A 303 -15.83 4.13 -6.24
C ASN A 303 -14.41 4.69 -6.41
N GLY A 304 -13.46 3.82 -6.79
CA GLY A 304 -12.05 4.17 -6.93
C GLY A 304 -11.30 4.37 -5.60
N GLN A 305 -11.92 4.03 -4.46
CA GLN A 305 -11.35 4.19 -3.13
C GLN A 305 -11.27 2.86 -2.40
N ASN A 306 -10.64 2.88 -1.22
CA ASN A 306 -10.65 1.79 -0.26
C ASN A 306 -10.17 0.44 -0.82
N GLY A 307 -9.05 0.44 -1.54
CA GLY A 307 -8.48 -0.77 -2.13
C GLY A 307 -8.33 -1.91 -1.13
N VAL A 308 -8.90 -3.07 -1.46
CA VAL A 308 -8.83 -4.31 -0.67
C VAL A 308 -8.14 -5.39 -1.48
N PHE A 309 -7.04 -5.92 -0.94
CA PHE A 309 -6.35 -7.07 -1.51
C PHE A 309 -7.26 -8.30 -1.49
N THR A 310 -7.37 -8.95 -2.65
CA THR A 310 -8.31 -10.04 -2.90
C THR A 310 -7.66 -11.14 -3.72
N CYS A 311 -7.90 -12.40 -3.34
CA CYS A 311 -7.49 -13.59 -4.09
C CYS A 311 -8.73 -14.34 -4.61
N THR A 312 -8.66 -14.87 -5.82
CA THR A 312 -9.62 -15.84 -6.37
C THR A 312 -8.88 -17.09 -6.83
N TYR A 313 -9.48 -18.26 -6.64
CA TYR A 313 -8.80 -19.54 -6.78
C TYR A 313 -9.52 -20.46 -7.77
N PHE A 314 -8.75 -21.23 -8.52
CA PHE A 314 -9.25 -22.07 -9.60
C PHE A 314 -8.51 -23.43 -9.65
N THR A 315 -9.23 -24.48 -10.08
CA THR A 315 -8.68 -25.83 -10.27
C THR A 315 -7.99 -26.03 -11.61
N VAL A 316 -8.09 -25.04 -12.51
CA VAL A 316 -7.43 -25.02 -13.82
C VAL A 316 -6.88 -23.63 -14.09
N PRO A 317 -5.76 -23.50 -14.82
CA PRO A 317 -5.26 -22.20 -15.25
C PRO A 317 -6.16 -21.57 -16.31
N TYR A 318 -6.24 -20.24 -16.26
CA TYR A 318 -6.94 -19.43 -17.23
C TYR A 318 -5.99 -18.43 -17.90
N GLY A 319 -6.21 -18.21 -19.20
CA GLY A 319 -5.49 -17.21 -19.98
C GLY A 319 -6.14 -15.83 -19.90
N ALA A 320 -5.47 -14.83 -20.48
CA ALA A 320 -5.98 -13.48 -20.65
C ALA A 320 -7.33 -13.42 -21.40
N ASP A 321 -7.68 -14.42 -22.22
CA ASP A 321 -8.99 -14.53 -22.89
C ASP A 321 -10.17 -14.63 -21.91
N ARG A 322 -9.90 -15.05 -20.67
CA ARG A 322 -10.88 -15.15 -19.58
C ARG A 322 -10.79 -14.04 -18.56
N ALA A 323 -9.78 -13.17 -18.64
CA ALA A 323 -9.65 -11.98 -17.80
C ALA A 323 -10.56 -10.85 -18.32
N ASN A 324 -11.88 -11.05 -18.23
CA ASN A 324 -12.89 -10.13 -18.77
C ASN A 324 -13.96 -9.70 -17.74
N GLU A 325 -13.80 -10.10 -16.47
CA GLU A 325 -14.55 -9.50 -15.36
C GLU A 325 -13.85 -8.20 -14.97
N ILE A 326 -14.44 -7.06 -15.31
CA ILE A 326 -13.85 -5.72 -15.13
C ILE A 326 -14.44 -4.96 -13.94
N GLY A 327 -15.36 -5.57 -13.19
CA GLY A 327 -16.06 -4.94 -12.09
C GLY A 327 -17.57 -4.91 -12.29
N GLN A 328 -18.28 -4.39 -11.30
CA GLN A 328 -19.74 -4.34 -11.30
C GLN A 328 -20.28 -3.19 -10.44
N TYR A 329 -21.55 -2.84 -10.66
CA TYR A 329 -22.29 -1.95 -9.78
C TYR A 329 -23.12 -2.76 -8.78
N ASP A 330 -23.26 -2.27 -7.55
CA ASP A 330 -24.26 -2.78 -6.63
C ASP A 330 -25.62 -2.08 -6.78
N ALA A 331 -26.61 -2.53 -6.01
CA ALA A 331 -27.95 -1.95 -6.02
C ALA A 331 -28.01 -0.51 -5.47
N GLN A 332 -26.97 -0.05 -4.78
CA GLN A 332 -26.85 1.30 -4.25
C GLN A 332 -26.18 2.26 -5.26
N GLY A 333 -25.68 1.73 -6.39
CA GLY A 333 -24.98 2.50 -7.42
C GLY A 333 -23.48 2.65 -7.15
N ASN A 334 -22.93 1.97 -6.15
CA ASN A 334 -21.48 1.95 -5.94
C ASN A 334 -20.81 1.11 -7.02
N HIS A 335 -19.74 1.64 -7.60
CA HIS A 335 -18.97 0.98 -8.64
C HIS A 335 -17.77 0.26 -8.04
N TYR A 336 -17.70 -1.06 -8.26
CA TYR A 336 -16.57 -1.87 -7.83
C TYR A 336 -15.65 -2.14 -9.01
N THR A 337 -14.40 -1.70 -8.91
CA THR A 337 -13.40 -1.78 -10.00
C THR A 337 -12.17 -2.57 -9.57
N ILE A 338 -11.59 -3.29 -10.50
CA ILE A 338 -10.38 -4.10 -10.27
C ILE A 338 -9.14 -3.31 -10.71
N GLY A 339 -8.05 -3.44 -9.96
CA GLY A 339 -6.74 -2.95 -10.36
C GLY A 339 -5.64 -3.88 -9.88
N HIS A 340 -4.44 -3.72 -10.44
CA HIS A 340 -3.24 -4.46 -10.06
C HIS A 340 -3.47 -5.98 -10.07
N SER A 341 -4.12 -6.49 -11.12
CA SER A 341 -4.52 -7.89 -11.21
C SER A 341 -3.49 -8.76 -11.93
N PHE A 342 -3.15 -9.89 -11.31
CA PHE A 342 -2.20 -10.85 -11.84
C PHE A 342 -2.65 -12.29 -11.60
N GLY A 343 -2.55 -13.11 -12.64
CA GLY A 343 -2.79 -14.55 -12.58
C GLY A 343 -1.49 -15.33 -12.37
N PHE A 344 -1.52 -16.32 -11.47
CA PHE A 344 -0.38 -17.17 -11.12
C PHE A 344 -0.77 -18.64 -11.29
N THR A 345 0.00 -19.37 -12.09
CA THR A 345 -0.22 -20.81 -12.32
C THR A 345 0.77 -21.59 -11.46
N VAL A 346 0.30 -22.64 -10.80
CA VAL A 346 1.20 -23.57 -10.11
C VAL A 346 2.17 -24.12 -11.14
N ASP A 347 3.47 -23.99 -10.88
CA ASP A 347 4.45 -24.65 -11.73
C ASP A 347 4.11 -26.12 -11.75
N SER A 348 3.97 -26.71 -12.93
CA SER A 348 3.98 -28.15 -13.07
C SER A 348 5.37 -28.62 -12.67
N ALA A 349 5.62 -28.74 -11.36
CA ALA A 349 6.75 -29.47 -10.83
C ALA A 349 6.68 -30.84 -11.52
N THR A 350 7.73 -31.14 -12.26
CA THR A 350 8.00 -32.45 -12.87
C THR A 350 7.38 -33.54 -12.03
N ALA A 351 6.37 -34.20 -12.59
CA ALA A 351 5.92 -35.49 -12.12
C ALA A 351 7.12 -36.45 -12.29
N GLU A 352 7.96 -36.52 -11.26
CA GLU A 352 8.93 -37.59 -11.02
C GLU A 352 8.68 -38.18 -9.64
#